data_AF-A0A853EJJ2-F1
#
_entry.id   AF-A0A853EJJ2-F1
#
_cell.length_a   1.000
_cell.length_b   1.000
_cell.length_c   1.000
_cell.angle_alpha   90.00
_cell.angle_beta   90.00
_cell.angle_gamma   90.00
#
_symmetry.space_group_name_H-M   'P 1'
#
loop_
_entity.id
_entity.type
_entity.pdbx_description
1 polymer ?
#
loop_
_entity_poly.entity_id
_entity_poly.type
_entity_poly.pdbx_seq_one_letter_code
_entity_poly.pdbx_strand_id
1 'polypeptide(L)'
;MPLSANDVLNKRFEVVRSREGYAQEEVDAYLEEVVDAMRLLEGQVSAASGEPGAASQEQIAAAIAPRDHRIEELERENAYLRDELEAAKGRLERD
;
A
#
# COMPACT_ATOMS: atom_id res chain seq x y z
N MET A 1 10.67 -17.83 -8.63
CA MET A 1 9.46 -18.02 -7.80
C MET A 1 9.76 -17.46 -6.43
N PRO A 2 8.96 -16.51 -5.92
CA PRO A 2 9.06 -16.06 -4.53
C PRO A 2 8.64 -17.20 -3.58
N LEU A 3 9.18 -17.19 -2.36
CA LEU A 3 8.81 -18.12 -1.30
C LEU A 3 7.37 -17.83 -0.82
N SER A 4 6.53 -18.86 -0.71
CA SER A 4 5.16 -18.76 -0.17
C SER A 4 5.03 -19.32 1.24
N ALA A 5 3.94 -18.98 1.94
CA ALA A 5 3.65 -19.54 3.26
C ALA A 5 3.57 -21.09 3.25
N ASN A 6 3.09 -21.69 2.15
CA ASN A 6 3.07 -23.14 2.00
C ASN A 6 4.48 -23.74 1.82
N ASP A 7 5.42 -23.02 1.21
CA ASP A 7 6.79 -23.50 1.05
C ASP A 7 7.52 -23.57 2.40
N VAL A 8 7.23 -22.63 3.31
CA VAL A 8 7.76 -22.64 4.68
C VAL A 8 7.17 -23.80 5.48
N LEU A 9 5.84 -24.00 5.41
CA LEU A 9 5.15 -25.07 6.11
C LEU A 9 5.64 -26.48 5.70
N ASN A 10 5.96 -26.67 4.42
CA ASN A 10 6.41 -27.96 3.89
C ASN A 10 7.93 -28.18 4.00
N LYS A 11 8.68 -27.22 4.56
CA LYS A 11 10.14 -27.31 4.62
C LYS A 11 10.57 -28.34 5.66
N ARG A 12 11.46 -29.25 5.25
CA ARG A 12 12.17 -30.16 6.17
C ARG A 12 13.64 -29.75 6.30
N PHE A 13 14.12 -29.64 7.53
CA PHE A 13 15.52 -29.35 7.85
C PHE A 13 16.28 -30.63 8.18
N GLU A 14 17.57 -30.65 7.81
CA GLU A 14 18.50 -31.72 8.18
C GLU A 14 18.91 -31.59 9.66
N VAL A 15 18.81 -32.68 10.42
CA VAL A 15 19.14 -32.67 11.85
C VAL A 15 20.65 -32.86 12.03
N VAL A 16 21.35 -31.84 12.54
CA VAL A 16 22.80 -31.89 12.75
C VAL A 16 23.10 -32.34 14.19
N ARG A 17 23.34 -33.64 14.38
CA ARG A 17 23.55 -34.23 15.72
C ARG A 17 24.90 -33.90 16.39
N SER A 18 25.88 -33.40 15.62
CA SER A 18 27.27 -33.22 16.09
C SER A 18 27.70 -31.76 16.29
N ARG A 19 26.78 -30.80 16.13
CA ARG A 19 27.07 -29.37 16.33
C ARG A 19 25.94 -28.76 17.16
N GLU A 20 26.28 -27.76 17.98
CA GLU A 20 25.32 -26.93 18.68
C GLU A 20 24.38 -26.33 17.61
N GLY A 21 23.10 -26.68 17.71
CA GLY A 21 22.08 -26.36 16.71
C GLY A 21 20.85 -25.80 17.39
N TYR A 22 19.96 -25.21 16.60
CA TYR A 22 18.70 -24.70 17.10
C TYR A 22 17.85 -25.85 17.67
N ALA A 23 17.17 -25.59 18.80
CA ALA A 23 16.23 -26.55 19.35
C ALA A 23 15.06 -26.71 18.36
N GLN A 24 14.75 -27.96 17.99
CA GLN A 24 13.73 -28.22 16.98
C GLN A 24 12.39 -27.58 17.34
N GLU A 25 11.98 -27.67 18.61
CA GLU A 25 10.73 -27.09 19.10
C GLU A 25 10.69 -25.56 18.96
N GLU A 26 11.82 -24.88 19.16
CA GLU A 26 11.91 -23.43 18.97
C GLU A 26 11.85 -23.04 17.50
N VAL A 27 12.48 -23.84 16.62
CA VAL A 27 12.41 -23.63 15.18
C VAL A 27 10.98 -23.85 14.68
N ASP A 28 10.34 -24.93 15.12
CA ASP A 28 8.97 -25.26 14.72
C ASP A 28 7.99 -24.14 15.16
N ALA A 29 8.11 -23.64 16.40
CA ALA A 29 7.30 -22.52 16.89
C ALA A 29 7.55 -21.21 16.11
N TYR A 30 8.81 -20.92 15.77
CA TYR A 30 9.15 -19.74 14.98
C TYR A 30 8.62 -19.82 13.54
N LEU A 31 8.66 -21.01 12.93
CA LEU A 31 8.12 -21.21 11.58
C LEU A 31 6.59 -21.02 11.53
N GLU A 32 5.87 -21.35 12.60
CA GLU A 32 4.44 -21.05 12.72
C GLU A 32 4.18 -19.54 12.66
N GLU A 33 4.94 -18.74 13.42
CA GLU A 33 4.86 -17.28 13.40
C GLU A 33 5.16 -16.70 12.00
N VAL A 34 6.20 -17.23 11.33
CA VAL A 34 6.56 -16.83 9.97
C VAL A 34 5.42 -17.13 8.97
N VAL A 35 4.78 -18.30 9.08
CA VAL A 35 3.66 -18.68 8.21
C VAL A 35 2.48 -17.73 8.41
N ASP A 36 2.15 -17.37 9.65
CA ASP A 36 1.07 -16.42 9.96
C ASP A 36 1.36 -15.03 9.38
N ALA A 37 2.58 -14.52 9.57
CA ALA A 37 3.00 -13.24 9.01
C ALA A 37 2.97 -13.26 7.47
N MET A 38 3.42 -14.34 6.84
CA MET A 38 3.40 -14.49 5.39
C MET A 38 1.97 -14.53 4.84
N ARG A 39 1.06 -15.27 5.49
CA ARG A 39 -0.35 -15.31 5.08
C ARG A 39 -1.02 -13.96 5.19
N LEU A 40 -0.71 -13.20 6.25
CA LEU A 40 -1.22 -11.84 6.40
C LEU A 40 -0.73 -10.95 5.25
N LEU A 41 0.57 -11.04 4.90
CA LEU A 41 1.17 -10.24 3.83
C LEU A 41 0.64 -10.64 2.45
N GLU A 42 0.52 -11.94 2.17
CA GLU A 42 -0.07 -12.48 0.94
C GLU A 42 -1.54 -12.05 0.80
N GLY A 43 -2.29 -12.02 1.90
CA GLY A 43 -3.66 -11.51 1.95
C GLY A 43 -3.75 -10.01 1.68
N GLN A 44 -2.84 -9.21 2.24
CA GLN A 44 -2.75 -7.77 1.98
C GLN A 44 -2.35 -7.46 0.53
N VAL A 45 -1.39 -8.19 -0.03
CA VAL A 45 -1.00 -8.06 -1.44
C VAL A 45 -2.17 -8.46 -2.33
N SER A 46 -2.91 -9.51 -1.98
CA SER A 46 -4.12 -9.91 -2.70
C SER A 46 -5.26 -8.90 -2.57
N ALA A 47 -5.40 -8.21 -1.44
CA ALA A 47 -6.39 -7.14 -1.25
C ALA A 47 -5.98 -5.84 -1.96
N ALA A 48 -4.69 -5.54 -2.03
CA ALA A 48 -4.15 -4.38 -2.75
C ALA A 48 -4.13 -4.59 -4.26
N SER A 49 -3.95 -5.83 -4.71
CA SER A 49 -4.01 -6.23 -6.13
C SER A 49 -5.43 -6.60 -6.58
N GLY A 50 -6.31 -6.88 -5.62
CA GLY A 50 -7.73 -7.08 -5.84
C GLY A 50 -8.34 -5.74 -6.21
N GLU A 51 -8.74 -5.62 -7.47
CA GLU A 51 -9.59 -4.53 -7.94
C GLU A 51 -10.75 -4.34 -6.94
N PRO A 52 -11.14 -3.09 -6.60
CA PRO A 52 -12.27 -2.83 -5.72
C PRO A 52 -13.54 -3.42 -6.34
N GLY A 53 -13.80 -4.68 -6.01
CA GLY A 53 -14.90 -5.46 -6.52
C GLY A 53 -16.20 -4.83 -6.05
N ALA A 54 -16.91 -4.21 -7.01
CA ALA A 54 -18.32 -3.87 -6.92
C ALA A 54 -18.76 -3.04 -5.69
N ALA A 55 -17.98 -2.03 -5.28
CA ALA A 55 -18.66 -0.83 -4.80
C ALA A 55 -19.55 -0.38 -5.98
N SER A 56 -20.87 -0.35 -5.78
CA SER A 56 -21.82 -0.17 -6.88
C SER A 56 -21.36 1.01 -7.73
N GLN A 57 -21.35 0.89 -9.05
CA GLN A 57 -20.83 1.92 -9.95
C GLN A 57 -21.45 3.30 -9.65
N GLU A 58 -22.70 3.30 -9.18
CA GLU A 58 -23.44 4.43 -8.62
C GLU A 58 -22.82 5.01 -7.32
N GLN A 59 -22.40 4.16 -6.38
CA GLN A 59 -21.74 4.56 -5.13
C GLN A 59 -20.33 5.12 -5.38
N ILE A 60 -19.59 4.55 -6.35
CA ILE A 60 -18.29 5.09 -6.76
C ILE A 60 -18.50 6.45 -7.43
N ALA A 61 -19.43 6.57 -8.37
CA ALA A 61 -19.75 7.84 -9.02
C ALA A 61 -20.24 8.89 -8.01
N ALA A 62 -21.09 8.51 -7.06
CA ALA A 62 -21.57 9.39 -6.00
C ALA A 62 -20.48 9.83 -5.00
N ALA A 63 -19.46 9.00 -4.77
CA ALA A 63 -18.30 9.36 -3.95
C ALA A 63 -17.29 10.27 -4.68
N ILE A 64 -17.26 10.22 -6.01
CA ILE A 64 -16.35 11.01 -6.86
C ILE A 64 -16.95 12.38 -7.22
N ALA A 65 -18.25 12.46 -7.53
CA ALA A 65 -18.88 13.71 -7.97
C ALA A 65 -18.68 14.93 -7.02
N PRO A 66 -18.75 14.79 -5.68
CA PRO A 66 -18.45 15.89 -4.77
C PRO A 66 -16.98 16.33 -4.81
N ARG A 67 -16.06 15.41 -5.12
CA ARG A 67 -14.62 15.68 -5.21
C ARG A 67 -14.29 16.46 -6.49
N ASP A 68 -14.95 16.15 -7.60
CA ASP A 68 -14.76 16.84 -8.88
C ASP A 68 -15.15 18.31 -8.78
N HIS A 69 -16.29 18.63 -8.16
CA HIS A 69 -16.70 20.02 -7.91
C HIS A 69 -15.66 20.80 -7.09
N ARG A 70 -15.05 20.14 -6.09
CA ARG A 70 -14.01 20.77 -5.27
C ARG A 70 -12.70 20.95 -6.05
N ILE A 71 -12.36 20.02 -6.94
CA ILE A 71 -11.21 20.14 -7.84
C ILE A 71 -11.40 21.35 -8.76
N GLU A 72 -12.55 21.49 -9.41
CA GLU A 72 -12.84 22.62 -10.30
C GLU A 72 -12.78 23.97 -9.56
N GLU A 73 -13.28 24.03 -8.33
CA GLU A 73 -13.20 25.23 -7.49
C GLU A 73 -11.74 25.59 -7.17
N LEU A 74 -10.96 24.60 -6.73
CA LEU A 74 -9.54 24.79 -6.43
C LEU A 74 -8.74 25.18 -7.67
N GLU A 75 -9.07 24.66 -8.84
CA GLU A 75 -8.42 25.04 -10.10
C GLU A 75 -8.71 26.49 -10.48
N ARG A 76 -9.96 26.94 -10.31
CA ARG A 76 -10.33 28.37 -10.50
C ARG A 76 -9.60 29.27 -9.53
N GLU A 77 -9.53 28.89 -8.26
CA GLU A 77 -8.82 29.66 -7.23
C GLU A 77 -7.31 29.70 -7.52
N ASN A 78 -6.71 28.57 -7.87
CA ASN A 78 -5.29 28.53 -8.25
C ASN A 78 -5.00 29.38 -9.47
N ALA A 79 -5.89 29.41 -10.48
CA ALA A 79 -5.74 30.28 -11.64
C ALA A 79 -5.76 31.76 -11.23
N TYR A 80 -6.75 32.16 -10.43
CA TYR A 80 -6.85 33.52 -9.91
C TYR A 80 -5.62 33.94 -9.11
N LEU A 81 -5.19 33.11 -8.15
CA LEU A 81 -4.03 33.39 -7.31
C LEU A 81 -2.73 33.49 -8.13
N ARG A 82 -2.59 32.68 -9.17
CA ARG A 82 -1.43 32.74 -10.08
C ARG A 82 -1.41 34.05 -10.86
N ASP A 83 -2.55 34.48 -11.39
CA ASP A 83 -2.66 35.76 -12.12
C ASP A 83 -2.38 36.94 -11.19
N GLU A 84 -2.88 36.90 -9.96
CA GLU A 84 -2.63 37.94 -8.96
C GLU A 84 -1.15 38.00 -8.55
N LEU A 85 -0.51 36.84 -8.33
CA LEU A 85 0.92 36.74 -8.05
C LEU A 85 1.76 37.28 -9.21
N GLU A 86 1.39 36.95 -10.45
CA GLU A 86 2.09 37.45 -11.64
C GLU A 86 1.96 38.98 -11.76
N ALA A 87 0.76 39.51 -11.56
CA ALA A 87 0.53 40.94 -11.53
C ALA A 87 1.30 41.64 -10.40
N ALA A 88 1.39 41.02 -9.22
CA ALA A 88 2.15 41.55 -8.08
C ALA A 88 3.66 41.54 -8.34
N LYS A 89 4.20 40.46 -8.92
CA LYS A 89 5.62 40.38 -9.32
C LYS A 89 5.96 41.38 -10.41
N GLY A 90 5.13 41.49 -11.44
CA GLY A 90 5.35 42.46 -12.52
C GLY A 90 5.18 43.93 -12.11
N ARG A 91 4.60 44.20 -10.92
CA ARG A 91 4.65 45.54 -10.28
C ARG A 91 5.99 45.73 -9.57
N LEU A 92 6.41 44.75 -8.77
CA LEU A 92 7.68 44.78 -8.04
C LEU A 92 8.92 44.86 -8.97
N GLU A 93 8.89 44.20 -10.12
CA GLU A 93 9.98 44.25 -11.11
C GLU A 93 10.01 45.56 -11.92
N ARG A 94 8.96 46.38 -11.84
CA ARG A 94 8.85 47.67 -12.54
C ARG A 94 9.13 48.88 -11.65
N ASP A 95 9.20 48.71 -10.34
CA ASP A 95 9.63 49.73 -9.35
C ASP A 95 11.15 49.64 -9.10
#